data_AF-A0A9W6KK29-F1
#
_entry.id   AF-A0A9W6KK29-F1
#
_cell.length_a   1.000
_cell.length_b   1.000
_cell.length_c   1.000
_cell.angle_alpha   90.00
_cell.angle_beta   90.00
_cell.angle_gamma   90.00
#
_symmetry.space_group_name_H-M   'P 1'
#
loop_
_entity.id
_entity.type
_entity.pdbx_description
1 polymer ?
#
loop_
_entity_poly.entity_id
_entity_poly.type
_entity_poly.pdbx_seq_one_letter_code
_entity_poly.pdbx_strand_id
1 'polypeptide(L)'
;MTQPVVAELLAIALIVAICALAVVVIPLNRRGAPISTRNRPQQRHDDERYWYGGIIYANPDDPNLFVPKRLGLGWTLNFGHRRVWQSLFGLIAFLALSIVIGTVAGHQGR
;
A
#
# COMPACT_ATOMS: atom_id res chain seq x y z
N MET A 1 -24.85 -7.64 -23.01
CA MET A 1 -23.92 -8.71 -22.57
C MET A 1 -22.52 -8.20 -22.16
N THR A 2 -22.15 -6.93 -22.40
CA THR A 2 -20.81 -6.39 -22.12
C THR A 2 -20.57 -5.95 -20.67
N GLN A 3 -21.62 -5.63 -19.91
CA GLN A 3 -21.51 -5.18 -18.51
C GLN A 3 -20.86 -6.19 -17.54
N PRO A 4 -21.22 -7.50 -17.55
CA PRO A 4 -20.59 -8.46 -16.63
C PRO A 4 -19.12 -8.73 -16.97
N VAL A 5 -18.78 -8.83 -18.26
CA VAL A 5 -17.41 -9.09 -18.72
C VAL A 5 -16.46 -7.95 -18.32
N VAL A 6 -16.89 -6.70 -18.43
CA VAL A 6 -16.08 -5.55 -17.99
C VAL A 6 -15.87 -5.57 -16.47
N ALA A 7 -16.91 -5.88 -15.69
CA ALA A 7 -16.78 -5.97 -14.23
C ALA A 7 -15.82 -7.10 -13.80
N GLU A 8 -15.87 -8.25 -14.47
CA GLU A 8 -14.96 -9.38 -14.23
C GLU A 8 -13.51 -9.02 -14.55
N LEU A 9 -13.26 -8.35 -15.68
CA LEU A 9 -11.92 -7.90 -16.06
C LEU A 9 -11.36 -6.86 -15.08
N LEU A 10 -12.18 -5.94 -14.59
CA LEU A 10 -11.78 -4.98 -13.56
C LEU A 10 -11.43 -5.66 -12.24
N ALA A 11 -12.23 -6.66 -11.82
CA ALA A 11 -11.96 -7.43 -10.62
C ALA A 11 -10.65 -8.22 -10.72
N ILE A 12 -10.40 -8.87 -11.86
CA ILE A 12 -9.15 -9.59 -12.14
C ILE A 12 -7.96 -8.62 -12.13
N ALA A 13 -8.08 -7.47 -12.80
CA ALA A 13 -7.05 -6.44 -12.82
C ALA A 13 -6.70 -5.95 -11.41
N LEU A 14 -7.71 -5.72 -10.56
CA LEU A 14 -7.51 -5.33 -9.17
C LEU A 14 -6.77 -6.41 -8.36
N ILE A 15 -7.17 -7.67 -8.49
CA ILE A 15 -6.50 -8.78 -7.80
C ILE A 15 -5.04 -8.88 -8.24
N VAL A 16 -4.77 -8.79 -9.54
CA VAL A 16 -3.41 -8.83 -10.09
C VAL A 16 -2.58 -7.65 -9.58
N ALA A 17 -3.15 -6.44 -9.52
CA ALA A 17 -2.47 -5.26 -8.99
C ALA A 17 -2.14 -5.40 -7.50
N ILE A 18 -3.06 -5.94 -6.69
CA ILE A 18 -2.81 -6.22 -5.27
C ILE A 18 -1.70 -7.27 -5.11
N CYS A 19 -1.74 -8.35 -5.89
CA CYS A 19 -0.71 -9.38 -5.87
C CYS A 19 0.66 -8.84 -6.29
N ALA A 20 0.73 -8.08 -7.38
CA ALA A 20 1.96 -7.44 -7.84
C ALA A 20 2.50 -6.46 -6.80
N LEU A 21 1.62 -5.67 -6.19
CA LEU A 21 1.99 -4.76 -5.11
C LEU A 21 2.54 -5.54 -3.91
N ALA A 22 1.92 -6.64 -3.50
CA ALA A 22 2.42 -7.48 -2.42
C ALA A 22 3.80 -8.06 -2.75
N VAL A 23 4.01 -8.57 -3.97
CA VAL A 23 5.30 -9.11 -4.45
C VAL A 23 6.40 -8.04 -4.42
N VAL A 24 6.08 -6.79 -4.73
CA VAL A 24 7.05 -5.67 -4.69
C VAL A 24 7.28 -5.19 -3.26
N VAL A 25 6.22 -5.00 -2.48
CA VAL A 25 6.30 -4.35 -1.18
C VAL A 25 6.84 -5.29 -0.09
N ILE A 26 6.55 -6.59 -0.13
CA ILE A 26 7.04 -7.55 0.89
C ILE A 26 8.58 -7.59 0.95
N PRO A 27 9.33 -7.78 -0.17
CA PRO A 27 10.78 -7.74 -0.14
C PRO A 27 11.34 -6.37 0.26
N LEU A 28 10.69 -5.28 -0.14
CA LEU A 28 11.12 -3.92 0.22
C LEU A 28 10.96 -3.68 1.73
N ASN A 29 9.92 -4.23 2.35
CA ASN A 29 9.71 -4.15 3.79
C ASN A 29 10.72 -5.03 4.57
N ARG A 30 11.09 -6.20 4.03
CA ARG A 30 12.09 -7.10 4.64
C ARG A 30 13.50 -6.49 4.68
N ARG A 31 13.84 -5.58 3.77
CA ARG A 31 15.13 -4.86 3.76
C ARG A 31 15.28 -3.87 4.91
N GLY A 32 14.17 -3.47 5.54
CA GLY A 32 14.13 -2.54 6.67
C GLY A 32 14.11 -3.21 8.05
N ALA A 33 14.25 -4.54 8.13
CA ALA A 33 14.06 -5.27 9.38
C ALA A 33 15.38 -5.59 10.11
N PRO A 34 15.80 -4.82 11.14
CA PRO A 34 16.53 -5.36 12.25
C PRO A 34 15.52 -5.84 13.30
N ILE A 35 15.24 -7.15 13.34
CA ILE A 35 14.54 -7.76 14.48
C ILE A 35 15.55 -7.86 15.63
N SER A 36 15.87 -6.74 16.26
CA SER A 36 16.59 -6.70 17.53
C SER A 36 15.56 -6.50 18.64
N THR A 37 15.09 -7.60 19.21
CA THR A 37 14.13 -7.67 20.33
C THR A 37 14.64 -7.07 21.65
N ARG A 38 15.78 -6.35 21.64
CA ARG A 38 16.50 -5.96 22.85
C ARG A 38 16.21 -4.52 23.34
N ASN A 39 15.59 -3.64 22.56
CA ASN A 39 15.48 -2.20 22.92
C ASN A 39 14.08 -1.54 22.73
N ARG A 40 12.99 -2.30 22.92
CA ARG A 40 11.61 -1.81 22.73
C ARG A 40 11.21 -0.53 23.49
N PRO A 41 11.65 -0.24 24.73
CA PRO A 41 11.21 0.96 25.45
C PRO A 41 11.75 2.25 24.83
N GLN A 42 13.06 2.30 24.56
CA GLN A 42 13.74 3.48 24.00
C GLN A 42 13.25 3.78 22.58
N GLN A 43 13.15 2.74 21.74
CA GLN A 43 12.73 2.87 20.35
C GLN A 43 11.27 3.32 20.23
N ARG A 44 10.38 2.87 21.12
CA ARG A 44 8.98 3.32 21.15
C ARG A 44 8.83 4.80 21.48
N HIS A 45 9.68 5.32 22.38
CA HIS A 45 9.64 6.72 22.78
C HIS A 45 10.19 7.62 21.66
N ASP A 46 11.29 7.23 21.02
CA ASP A 46 11.83 7.96 19.86
C ASP A 46 10.84 8.00 18.68
N ASP A 47 10.05 6.93 18.51
CA ASP A 47 9.03 6.87 17.48
C ASP A 47 7.81 7.77 17.75
N GLU A 48 7.54 8.17 18.99
CA GLU A 48 6.31 8.91 19.35
C GLU A 48 6.12 10.20 18.54
N ARG A 49 7.23 10.90 18.24
CA ARG A 49 7.20 12.13 17.43
C ARG A 49 6.72 11.93 16.00
N TYR A 50 6.78 10.70 15.48
CA TYR A 50 6.37 10.35 14.11
C TYR A 50 4.94 9.79 14.05
N TRP A 51 4.26 9.65 15.18
CA TRP A 51 2.87 9.21 15.25
C TRP A 51 1.91 10.39 15.37
N TYR A 52 1.10 10.59 14.33
CA TYR A 52 0.08 11.62 14.29
C TYR A 52 -1.25 11.02 14.76
N GLY A 53 -1.70 11.47 15.94
CA GLY A 53 -2.95 11.00 16.57
C GLY A 53 -2.97 9.51 16.90
N GLY A 54 -1.82 8.84 16.96
CA GLY A 54 -1.71 7.39 17.20
C GLY A 54 -2.21 6.50 16.06
N ILE A 55 -2.59 7.09 14.91
CA ILE A 55 -3.18 6.37 13.76
C ILE A 55 -2.24 6.40 12.56
N ILE A 56 -1.67 7.56 12.27
CA ILE A 56 -0.81 7.78 11.09
C ILE A 56 0.65 7.76 11.55
N TYR A 57 1.50 7.02 10.85
CA TYR A 57 2.95 6.98 11.08
C TYR A 57 3.68 7.58 9.88
N ALA A 58 4.61 8.50 10.13
CA ALA A 58 5.47 9.04 9.08
C ALA A 58 6.88 9.31 9.62
N ASN A 59 7.80 8.37 9.35
CA ASN A 59 9.21 8.49 9.67
C ASN A 59 10.04 8.30 8.39
N PRO A 60 10.67 9.35 7.84
CA PRO A 60 11.49 9.22 6.62
C PRO A 60 12.76 8.39 6.83
N ASP A 61 13.21 8.24 8.09
CA ASP A 61 14.41 7.50 8.45
C ASP A 61 14.13 6.00 8.68
N ASP A 62 12.86 5.61 8.84
CA ASP A 62 12.46 4.21 8.96
C ASP A 62 12.32 3.57 7.55
N PRO A 63 13.17 2.60 7.19
CA PRO A 63 13.10 1.92 5.90
C PRO A 63 11.88 1.00 5.76
N ASN A 64 11.13 0.73 6.83
CA ASN A 64 9.93 -0.08 6.76
C ASN A 64 8.80 0.66 6.04
N LEU A 65 8.14 -0.04 5.13
CA LEU A 65 6.95 0.45 4.42
C LEU A 65 5.69 0.21 5.24
N PHE A 66 5.65 -0.90 6.00
CA PHE A 66 4.58 -1.25 6.91
C PHE A 66 5.08 -1.31 8.34
N VAL A 67 4.33 -0.66 9.23
CA VAL A 67 4.62 -0.58 10.67
C VAL A 67 3.41 -1.09 11.45
N PRO A 68 3.57 -1.85 12.54
CA PRO A 68 2.42 -2.29 13.34
C PRO A 68 1.64 -1.08 13.88
N LYS A 69 0.31 -1.16 13.87
CA LYS A 69 -0.52 -0.11 14.50
C LYS A 69 -0.26 -0.06 16.01
N ARG A 70 -0.24 1.14 16.58
CA ARG A 70 -0.19 1.31 18.04
C ARG A 70 -1.53 0.98 18.70
N LEU A 71 -2.62 1.31 18.01
CA LEU A 71 -3.98 1.07 18.46
C LEU A 71 -4.62 -0.04 17.62
N GLY A 72 -5.01 -1.12 18.28
CA GLY A 72 -5.69 -2.27 17.66
C GLY A 72 -4.75 -3.26 16.98
N LEU A 73 -5.33 -4.09 16.12
CA LEU A 73 -4.62 -5.14 15.38
C LEU A 73 -4.29 -4.67 13.95
N GLY A 74 -3.13 -5.10 13.45
CA GLY A 74 -2.72 -4.94 12.06
C GLY A 74 -1.57 -3.96 11.83
N TRP A 75 -1.43 -3.53 10.58
CA TRP A 75 -0.31 -2.72 10.09
C TRP A 75 -0.82 -1.41 9.49
N THR A 76 -0.01 -0.36 9.57
CA THR A 76 -0.17 0.91 8.88
C THR A 76 0.98 1.13 7.90
N LEU A 77 0.84 2.08 6.99
CA LEU A 77 1.91 2.49 6.09
C LEU A 77 2.78 3.55 6.76
N ASN A 78 4.08 3.54 6.44
CA ASN A 78 4.97 4.64 6.75
C ASN A 78 4.85 5.74 5.69
N PHE A 79 4.04 6.76 5.97
CA PHE A 79 3.82 7.88 5.04
C PHE A 79 5.03 8.81 4.89
N GLY A 80 6.08 8.63 5.69
CA GLY A 80 7.37 9.31 5.52
C GLY A 80 8.22 8.69 4.41
N HIS A 81 7.90 7.45 3.98
CA HIS A 81 8.71 6.73 3.01
C HIS A 81 8.23 6.97 1.57
N ARG A 82 9.10 7.52 0.70
CA ARG A 82 8.81 7.79 -0.72
C ARG A 82 8.22 6.59 -1.50
N ARG A 83 8.64 5.37 -1.19
CA ARG A 83 8.15 4.15 -1.86
C ARG A 83 6.68 3.88 -1.56
N VAL A 84 6.19 4.23 -0.37
CA VAL A 84 4.75 4.14 -0.04
C VAL A 84 3.94 5.02 -0.99
N TRP A 85 4.37 6.26 -1.21
CA TRP A 85 3.71 7.18 -2.14
C TRP A 85 3.77 6.70 -3.59
N GLN A 86 4.91 6.18 -4.04
CA GLN A 86 5.05 5.59 -5.38
C GLN A 86 4.10 4.41 -5.57
N SER A 87 4.02 3.52 -4.58
CA SER A 87 3.11 2.38 -4.58
C SER A 87 1.64 2.82 -4.60
N LEU A 88 1.27 3.81 -3.80
CA LEU A 88 -0.10 4.33 -3.74
C LEU A 88 -0.50 5.00 -5.06
N PHE A 89 0.38 5.86 -5.61
CA PHE A 89 0.15 6.50 -6.89
C PHE A 89 0.04 5.48 -8.02
N GLY A 90 0.92 4.49 -8.06
CA GLY A 90 0.88 3.40 -9.04
C GLY A 90 -0.43 2.62 -8.99
N LEU A 91 -0.92 2.31 -7.77
CA LEU A 91 -2.21 1.63 -7.60
C LEU A 91 -3.38 2.48 -8.10
N ILE A 92 -3.42 3.78 -7.75
CA ILE A 92 -4.49 4.69 -8.17
C ILE A 92 -4.48 4.86 -9.71
N ALA A 93 -3.29 5.07 -10.31
CA ALA A 93 -3.15 5.22 -11.74
C ALA A 93 -3.59 3.96 -12.50
N PHE A 94 -3.21 2.78 -11.99
CA PHE A 94 -3.62 1.51 -12.57
C PHE A 94 -5.15 1.31 -12.52
N LEU A 95 -5.77 1.63 -11.38
CA LEU A 95 -7.23 1.57 -11.22
C LEU A 95 -7.94 2.52 -12.17
N ALA A 96 -7.49 3.77 -12.25
CA ALA A 96 -8.06 4.76 -13.15
C ALA A 96 -7.94 4.33 -14.62
N LEU A 97 -6.77 3.83 -15.03
CA LEU A 97 -6.55 3.33 -16.39
C LEU A 97 -7.47 2.16 -16.72
N SER A 98 -7.63 1.22 -15.78
CA SER A 98 -8.50 0.06 -15.94
C SER A 98 -9.96 0.48 -16.16
N ILE A 99 -10.44 1.47 -15.40
CA ILE A 99 -11.79 2.04 -15.57
C ILE A 99 -11.94 2.68 -16.95
N VAL A 100 -10.97 3.50 -17.38
CA VAL A 100 -10.99 4.17 -18.70
C VAL A 100 -11.01 3.15 -19.84
N ILE A 101 -10.19 2.10 -19.77
CA ILE A 101 -10.20 1.03 -20.78
C ILE A 101 -11.57 0.35 -20.80
N GLY A 102 -12.14 0.04 -19.64
CA GLY A 102 -13.46 -0.57 -19.54
C GLY A 102 -14.57 0.28 -20.17
N THR A 103 -14.55 1.60 -19.96
CA THR A 103 -15.56 2.50 -20.54
C THR A 103 -15.39 2.69 -22.04
N VAL A 104 -14.15 2.81 -22.54
CA VAL A 104 -13.85 2.91 -23.98
C VAL A 104 -14.22 1.62 -24.70
N ALA A 105 -13.86 0.45 -24.15
CA ALA A 105 -14.22 -0.85 -24.72
C ALA A 105 -15.74 -1.08 -24.75
N GLY A 106 -16.47 -0.60 -23.72
CA GLY A 106 -17.92 -0.65 -23.66
C GLY A 106 -18.62 0.26 -24.70
N HIS A 107 -17.95 1.33 -25.15
CA HIS A 107 -18.50 2.25 -26.16
C HIS A 107 -18.30 1.76 -27.60
N GLN A 108 -17.22 1.02 -27.89
CA GLN A 108 -16.89 0.51 -29.23
C GLN A 108 -17.74 -0.71 -29.67
N GLY A 109 -18.48 -1.32 -28.73
CA GLY A 109 -19.33 -2.49 -28.97
C GLY A 109 -20.82 -2.19 -29.11
N ARG A 110 -21.21 -0.94 -29.33
CA ARG A 110 -22.59 -0.51 -29.64
C ARG A 110 -22.66 -0.03 -31.08
#